data_AF-A0A820T6Z2-F1
#
_entry.id   AF-A0A820T6Z2-F1
#
_cell.length_a   1.000
_cell.length_b   1.000
_cell.length_c   1.000
_cell.angle_alpha   90.00
_cell.angle_beta   90.00
_cell.angle_gamma   90.00
#
_symmetry.space_group_name_H-M   'P 1'
#
loop_
_entity.id
_entity.type
_entity.pdbx_description
1 polymer ?
#
loop_
_entity_poly.entity_id
_entity_poly.type
_entity_poly.pdbx_seq_one_letter_code
_entity_poly.pdbx_strand_id
1 'polypeptide(L)'
;MYSEQIPKMTENNITTTVNFIQTSKSLSDNLNFISQNILIYLPLIFLIFGLIGFIGNVFTYLQSQLRSNTCCIYSLCGSFIDIINLCINSFPT
;
A
#
# COMPACT_ATOMS: atom_id res chain seq x y z
N MET A 1 -35.29 -25.41 50.31
CA MET A 1 -33.96 -25.44 49.67
C MET A 1 -34.17 -24.97 48.23
N TYR A 2 -34.28 -23.65 48.04
CA TYR A 2 -34.45 -23.07 46.70
C TYR A 2 -33.06 -22.84 46.13
N SER A 3 -32.67 -23.68 45.17
CA SER A 3 -31.49 -23.48 44.35
C SER A 3 -31.79 -22.37 43.34
N GLU A 4 -31.02 -21.29 43.47
CA GLU A 4 -31.03 -20.11 42.63
C GLU A 4 -30.57 -20.50 41.21
N GLN A 5 -31.52 -20.73 40.30
CA GLN A 5 -31.23 -20.90 38.88
C GLN A 5 -30.97 -19.52 38.27
N ILE A 6 -29.74 -19.03 38.43
CA ILE A 6 -29.25 -17.87 37.68
C ILE A 6 -29.35 -18.23 36.18
N PRO A 7 -29.85 -17.34 35.30
CA PRO A 7 -30.41 -17.75 34.03
C PRO A 7 -29.29 -18.09 33.04
N LYS A 8 -29.18 -19.38 32.66
CA LYS A 8 -28.34 -19.87 31.54
C LYS A 8 -28.53 -19.07 30.24
N MET A 9 -29.69 -18.43 30.08
CA MET A 9 -30.02 -17.60 28.91
C MET A 9 -29.21 -16.30 28.86
N THR A 10 -28.82 -15.73 30.00
CA THR A 10 -28.02 -14.49 30.07
C THR A 10 -26.55 -14.74 29.74
N GLU A 11 -26.03 -15.90 30.13
CA GLU A 11 -24.63 -16.32 29.93
C GLU A 11 -24.30 -16.60 28.45
N ASN A 12 -25.27 -17.17 27.72
CA ASN A 12 -25.14 -17.42 26.27
C ASN A 12 -25.01 -16.13 25.46
N ASN A 13 -25.73 -15.08 25.87
CA ASN A 13 -25.74 -13.79 25.17
C ASN A 13 -24.41 -13.07 25.36
N ILE A 14 -23.85 -13.11 26.57
CA ILE A 14 -22.53 -12.53 26.90
C ILE A 14 -21.43 -13.24 26.10
N THR A 15 -21.44 -14.57 26.08
CA THR A 15 -20.45 -15.38 25.34
C THR A 15 -20.47 -15.10 23.83
N THR A 16 -21.67 -14.97 23.25
CA THR A 16 -21.83 -14.64 21.81
C THR A 16 -21.32 -13.23 21.49
N THR A 17 -21.55 -12.27 22.38
CA THR A 17 -21.09 -10.88 22.19
C THR A 17 -19.57 -10.76 22.33
N VAL A 18 -18.97 -11.47 23.30
CA VAL A 18 -17.51 -11.52 23.49
C VAL A 18 -16.81 -12.18 22.30
N ASN A 19 -17.36 -13.28 21.77
CA ASN A 19 -16.83 -13.93 20.57
C ASN A 19 -16.92 -13.03 19.34
N PHE A 20 -18.04 -12.31 19.16
CA PHE A 20 -18.20 -11.36 18.05
C PHE A 20 -17.20 -10.19 18.13
N ILE A 21 -16.99 -9.62 19.32
CA ILE A 21 -15.99 -8.56 19.53
C ILE A 21 -14.59 -9.09 19.23
N GLN A 22 -14.25 -10.30 19.67
CA GLN A 22 -12.95 -10.91 19.40
C GLN A 22 -12.73 -11.18 17.91
N THR A 23 -13.74 -11.66 17.18
CA THR A 23 -13.67 -11.84 15.72
C THR A 23 -13.56 -10.51 14.99
N SER A 24 -14.27 -9.47 15.42
CA SER A 24 -14.17 -8.14 14.80
C SER A 24 -12.79 -7.51 14.99
N LYS A 25 -12.18 -7.72 16.17
CA LYS A 25 -10.83 -7.26 16.47
C LYS A 25 -9.78 -8.01 15.65
N SER A 26 -9.88 -9.34 15.55
CA SER A 26 -8.93 -10.11 14.74
C SER A 26 -9.03 -9.76 13.25
N LEU A 27 -10.24 -9.46 12.75
CA LEU A 27 -10.45 -8.99 11.38
C LEU A 27 -9.83 -7.62 11.16
N SER A 28 -10.01 -6.69 12.11
CA SER A 28 -9.35 -5.36 12.09
C SER A 28 -7.83 -5.48 12.10
N ASP A 29 -7.27 -6.34 12.95
CA ASP A 29 -5.82 -6.55 13.05
C ASP A 29 -5.25 -7.13 11.74
N ASN A 30 -5.96 -8.08 11.13
CA ASN A 30 -5.60 -8.64 9.82
C ASN A 30 -5.65 -7.59 8.70
N LEU A 31 -6.68 -6.73 8.68
CA LEU A 31 -6.80 -5.66 7.70
C LEU A 31 -5.69 -4.62 7.86
N ASN A 32 -5.35 -4.26 9.11
CA ASN A 32 -4.23 -3.36 9.39
C ASN A 32 -2.91 -3.96 8.92
N PHE A 33 -2.67 -5.25 9.15
CA PHE A 33 -1.48 -5.93 8.67
C PHE A 33 -1.37 -5.90 7.13
N ILE A 34 -2.46 -6.20 6.43
CA ILE A 34 -2.51 -6.14 4.95
C ILE A 34 -2.28 -4.70 4.48
N SER A 35 -2.92 -3.72 5.11
CA SER A 35 -2.77 -2.29 4.77
C SER A 35 -1.32 -1.82 4.91
N GLN A 36 -0.65 -2.18 5.99
CA GLN A 36 0.76 -1.85 6.21
C GLN A 36 1.67 -2.47 5.14
N ASN A 37 1.44 -3.75 4.80
CA ASN A 37 2.20 -4.40 3.74
C ASN A 37 1.99 -3.71 2.39
N ILE A 38 0.74 -3.39 2.02
CA ILE A 38 0.44 -2.67 0.77
C ILE A 38 1.13 -1.31 0.75
N LEU A 39 1.11 -0.55 1.85
CA LEU A 39 1.76 0.75 1.95
C LEU A 39 3.28 0.68 1.74
N ILE A 40 3.92 -0.43 2.11
CA ILE A 40 5.36 -0.62 1.93
C ILE A 40 5.68 -1.07 0.50
N TYR A 41 4.92 -2.01 -0.06
CA TYR A 41 5.22 -2.60 -1.38
C TYR A 41 4.75 -1.76 -2.56
N LEU A 42 3.63 -1.03 -2.43
CA LEU A 42 3.09 -0.17 -3.48
C LEU A 42 4.09 0.89 -3.99
N PRO A 43 4.73 1.71 -3.13
CA PRO A 43 5.73 2.68 -3.59
C PRO A 43 6.94 2.01 -4.26
N LEU A 44 7.36 0.84 -3.75
CA LEU A 44 8.45 0.07 -4.36
C LEU A 44 8.10 -0.37 -5.78
N ILE A 45 6.87 -0.84 -6.01
CA ILE A 45 6.38 -1.22 -7.33
C ILE A 45 6.39 0.00 -8.27
N PHE A 46 5.85 1.13 -7.83
CA PHE A 46 5.89 2.37 -8.62
C PHE A 46 7.32 2.81 -8.94
N LEU A 47 8.27 2.62 -8.03
CA LEU A 47 9.68 2.96 -8.24
C LEU A 47 10.29 2.10 -9.34
N ILE A 48 10.02 0.79 -9.33
CA ILE A 48 10.50 -0.14 -10.35
C ILE A 48 9.95 0.25 -11.72
N PHE A 49 8.64 0.50 -11.84
CA PHE A 49 8.03 0.94 -13.10
C PHE A 49 8.57 2.29 -13.58
N GLY A 50 8.74 3.25 -12.67
CA GLY A 50 9.32 4.57 -12.96
C GLY A 50 10.75 4.45 -13.48
N LEU A 51 11.59 3.62 -12.86
CA LEU A 51 12.96 3.35 -13.30
C LEU A 51 13.02 2.70 -14.68
N ILE A 52 12.16 1.71 -14.95
CA ILE A 52 12.07 1.07 -16.26
C ILE A 52 11.67 2.09 -17.34
N GLY A 53 10.67 2.92 -17.05
CA GLY A 53 10.24 4.00 -17.95
C GLY A 53 11.33 5.04 -18.21
N PHE A 54 12.06 5.45 -17.16
CA PHE A 54 13.20 6.35 -17.28
C PHE A 54 14.33 5.75 -18.11
N ILE A 55 14.68 4.48 -17.89
CA ILE A 55 15.65 3.75 -18.71
C ILE A 55 15.21 3.74 -20.18
N GLY A 56 13.93 3.49 -20.45
CA GLY A 56 13.38 3.52 -21.81
C GLY A 56 13.53 4.90 -22.47
N ASN A 57 13.26 5.96 -21.72
CA ASN A 57 13.45 7.35 -22.18
C ASN A 57 14.94 7.66 -22.43
N VAL A 58 15.85 7.15 -21.59
CA VAL A 58 17.31 7.30 -21.77
C VAL A 58 17.76 6.62 -23.06
N PHE A 59 17.34 5.38 -23.32
CA PHE A 59 17.66 4.69 -24.56
C PHE A 59 17.12 5.43 -25.79
N THR A 60 15.88 5.93 -25.70
CA THR A 60 15.25 6.73 -26.76
C THR A 60 16.07 8.00 -27.04
N TYR A 61 16.56 8.66 -26.00
CA TYR A 61 17.41 9.86 -26.12
C TYR A 61 18.80 9.57 -26.67
N LEU A 62 19.40 8.41 -26.38
CA LEU A 62 20.71 7.99 -26.91
C LEU A 62 20.70 7.84 -28.44
N GLN A 63 19.54 7.58 -29.03
CA GLN A 63 19.41 7.48 -30.48
C GLN A 63 19.54 8.87 -31.12
N SER A 64 20.63 9.06 -31.89
CA SER A 64 21.03 10.36 -32.47
C SER A 64 19.93 11.08 -33.27
N GLN A 65 19.02 10.33 -33.89
CA GLN A 65 17.88 10.86 -34.66
C GLN A 65 16.79 11.51 -33.80
N LEU A 66 16.67 11.11 -32.52
CA LEU A 66 15.61 11.57 -31.61
C LEU A 66 16.13 12.60 -30.59
N ARG A 67 17.46 12.71 -30.43
CA ARG A 67 18.12 13.65 -29.51
C ARG A 67 17.79 15.12 -29.76
N SER A 68 17.53 15.53 -31.02
CA SER A 68 17.14 16.93 -31.32
C SER A 68 15.66 17.21 -31.07
N ASN A 69 14.86 16.17 -30.80
CA ASN A 69 13.44 16.35 -30.54
C ASN A 69 13.24 16.83 -29.10
N THR A 70 12.81 18.08 -28.96
CA THR A 70 12.54 18.72 -27.68
C THR A 70 11.58 17.89 -26.81
N CYS A 71 10.64 17.16 -27.42
CA CYS A 71 9.71 16.26 -26.72
C CYS A 71 10.45 15.16 -25.94
N CYS A 72 11.51 14.58 -26.52
CA CYS A 72 12.27 13.52 -25.88
C CYS A 72 13.02 14.03 -24.63
N ILE A 73 13.52 15.26 -24.69
CA ILE A 73 14.17 15.95 -23.56
C ILE A 73 13.16 16.25 -22.46
N TYR A 74 11.97 16.76 -22.80
CA TYR A 74 10.90 17.00 -21.84
C TYR A 74 10.43 15.71 -21.16
N SER A 75 10.25 14.62 -21.93
CA SER A 75 9.89 13.30 -21.38
C SER A 75 10.95 12.76 -20.42
N LEU A 76 12.23 12.90 -20.77
CA LEU A 76 13.35 12.47 -19.93
C LEU A 76 13.43 13.30 -18.63
N CYS A 77 13.30 14.63 -18.71
CA CYS A 77 13.27 15.50 -17.53
C CYS A 77 12.05 15.23 -16.65
N GLY A 78 10.87 15.05 -17.23
CA GLY A 78 9.64 14.72 -16.49
C GLY A 78 9.79 13.41 -15.72
N SER A 79 10.23 12.34 -16.39
CA SER A 79 10.46 11.04 -15.73
C SER A 79 11.56 11.09 -14.67
N PHE A 80 12.56 11.97 -14.79
CA PHE A 80 13.56 12.19 -13.75
C PHE A 80 12.97 12.86 -12.50
N ILE A 81 12.15 13.91 -12.69
CA ILE A 81 11.45 14.60 -11.59
C ILE A 81 10.49 13.64 -10.90
N ASP A 82 9.76 12.81 -11.66
CA ASP A 82 8.85 11.82 -11.11
C ASP A 82 9.57 10.80 -10.23
N ILE A 83 10.74 10.29 -10.64
CA ILE A 83 11.55 9.39 -9.80
C ILE A 83 12.00 10.09 -8.51
N ILE A 84 12.47 11.33 -8.59
CA ILE A 84 12.88 12.09 -7.40
C ILE A 84 11.69 12.27 -6.44
N ASN A 85 10.54 12.68 -6.98
CA ASN A 85 9.33 12.88 -6.19
C ASN A 85 8.87 11.56 -5.56
N LEU A 86 8.95 10.45 -6.29
CA LEU A 86 8.61 9.14 -5.76
C LEU A 86 9.58 8.71 -4.66
N CYS A 87 10.89 8.94 -4.81
CA CYS A 87 11.89 8.68 -3.78
C CYS A 87 11.59 9.49 -2.50
N ILE A 88 11.34 10.79 -2.61
CA ILE A 88 11.07 11.65 -1.45
C ILE A 88 9.80 11.20 -0.72
N ASN A 89 8.74 10.85 -1.45
CA ASN A 89 7.46 10.46 -0.84
C ASN A 89 7.40 9.00 -0.37
N SER A 90 8.33 8.14 -0.82
CA SER A 90 8.35 6.71 -0.47
C SER A 90 9.21 6.40 0.76
N PHE A 91 10.18 7.25 1.09
CA PHE A 91 10.96 7.11 2.31
C PHE A 91 10.34 7.96 3.42
N PRO A 92 9.80 7.35 4.50
CA PRO A 92 9.38 8.13 5.64
C PRO A 92 10.62 8.83 6.25
N THR A 93 10.54 10.16 6.40
CA THR A 93 11.45 10.95 7.25
C THR A 93 11.33 10.57 8.71
#